data_AF-A0A1B7P1I4-F1
#
_entry.id   AF-A0A1B7P1I4-F1
#
_cell.length_a   1.000
_cell.length_b   1.000
_cell.length_c   1.000
_cell.angle_alpha   90.00
_cell.angle_beta   90.00
_cell.angle_gamma   90.00
#
_symmetry.space_group_name_H-M   'P 1'
#
loop_
_entity.id
_entity.type
_entity.pdbx_description
1 polymer ?
#
loop_
_entity_poly.entity_id
_entity_poly.type
_entity_poly.pdbx_seq_one_letter_code
_entity_poly.pdbx_strand_id
1 'polypeptide(L)' 'MTGKGIMSKEATNLDPPKDDLISVEELSKSDGTDPNRPTLVAIKGVVFNVSGNQAYGPGGNYH' A
#
# COMPACT_ATOMS: atom_id res chain seq x y z
N MET A 1 5.86 13.86 35.42
CA MET A 1 4.56 13.25 35.08
C MET A 1 4.65 12.71 33.65
N THR A 2 4.45 11.40 33.56
CA THR A 2 4.44 10.44 32.44
C THR A 2 4.22 10.95 31.01
N GLY A 3 5.14 10.56 30.12
CA GLY A 3 4.98 10.64 28.66
C GLY A 3 3.99 9.61 28.12
N LYS A 4 3.29 9.98 27.04
CA LYS A 4 2.41 9.08 26.29
C LYS A 4 2.72 9.27 24.80
N GLY A 5 3.73 8.55 24.33
CA GLY A 5 3.92 8.35 22.90
C GLY A 5 2.77 7.49 22.38
N ILE A 6 1.96 8.04 21.49
CA ILE A 6 0.89 7.33 20.79
C ILE A 6 1.50 6.54 19.63
N MET A 7 2.22 5.46 19.93
CA MET A 7 2.52 4.45 18.91
C MET A 7 1.35 3.45 18.92
N SER A 8 0.66 3.32 17.78
CA SER A 8 -0.43 2.35 17.60
C SER A 8 0.00 0.94 17.98
N LYS A 9 -0.94 0.14 18.50
CA LYS A 9 -0.73 -1.26 18.91
C LYS A 9 -0.10 -2.06 17.76
N GLU A 10 1.02 -2.72 18.04
CA GLU A 10 1.72 -3.58 17.09
C GLU A 10 0.74 -4.58 16.47
N ALA A 11 0.67 -4.63 15.14
CA ALA A 11 -0.15 -5.61 14.44
C ALA A 11 0.47 -7.00 14.66
N THR A 12 -0.13 -7.79 15.55
CA THR A 12 0.39 -9.10 15.99
C THR A 12 0.20 -10.22 14.96
N ASN A 13 -0.08 -9.88 13.70
CA ASN A 13 -0.24 -10.84 12.61
C ASN A 13 0.13 -10.18 11.28
N LEU A 14 1.41 -9.82 11.15
CA LEU A 14 1.97 -9.35 9.89
C LEU A 14 2.59 -10.56 9.20
N ASP A 15 2.13 -10.86 7.99
CA ASP A 15 2.84 -11.78 7.10
C ASP A 15 4.31 -11.32 6.98
N PRO A 16 5.28 -12.24 6.83
CA PRO A 16 6.66 -11.86 6.57
C PRO A 16 6.71 -10.91 5.37
N PRO A 17 7.60 -9.90 5.39
CA PRO A 17 7.75 -8.98 4.28
C PRO A 17 7.98 -9.80 3.01
N LYS A 18 7.04 -9.71 2.07
CA LYS A 18 7.19 -10.38 0.78
C LYS A 18 8.20 -9.59 -0.02
N ASP A 19 9.38 -10.16 -0.23
CA ASP A 19 10.35 -9.71 -1.23
C ASP A 19 9.94 -10.14 -2.65
N ASP A 20 8.63 -10.23 -2.93
CA ASP A 20 8.14 -10.46 -4.29
C ASP A 20 8.42 -9.20 -5.11
N LEU A 21 9.59 -9.18 -5.75
CA LEU A 21 10.00 -8.14 -6.68
C LEU A 21 8.97 -8.05 -7.81
N ILE A 22 8.06 -7.09 -7.71
CA ILE A 22 7.15 -6.75 -8.80
C ILE A 22 7.91 -5.93 -9.84
N SER A 23 7.75 -6.31 -11.11
CA SER A 23 8.30 -5.51 -12.21
C SER A 23 7.53 -4.19 -12.34
N VAL A 24 8.17 -3.17 -12.91
CA VAL A 24 7.50 -1.88 -13.18
C VAL A 24 6.29 -2.07 -14.11
N GLU A 25 6.37 -3.04 -15.03
CA GLU A 25 5.28 -3.37 -15.96
C GLU A 25 4.08 -4.04 -15.28
N GLU A 26 4.29 -4.85 -14.24
CA GLU A 26 3.19 -5.41 -13.45
C GLU A 26 2.64 -4.38 -12.46
N LEU A 27 3.51 -3.52 -11.92
CA LEU A 27 3.10 -2.44 -11.03
C LEU A 27 2.20 -1.42 -11.76
N SER A 28 2.52 -1.08 -13.01
CA SER A 28 1.72 -0.13 -13.80
C SER A 28 0.31 -0.62 -14.13
N LYS A 29 0.07 -1.93 -14.09
CA LYS A 29 -1.27 -2.53 -14.27
C LYS A 29 -2.14 -2.45 -13.01
N SER A 30 -1.55 -2.05 -11.89
CA SER A 30 -2.17 -2.01 -10.56
C SER A 30 -2.47 -0.56 -10.14
N ASP A 31 -2.98 0.25 -11.07
CA ASP A 31 -3.26 1.68 -10.89
C ASP A 31 -4.59 1.99 -10.17
N GLY A 32 -5.42 0.97 -9.95
CA GLY A 32 -6.74 1.10 -9.32
C GLY A 32 -7.91 1.20 -10.30
N THR A 33 -7.67 1.18 -11.61
CA THR A 33 -8.74 1.18 -12.62
C THR A 33 -9.40 -0.20 -12.78
N ASP A 34 -8.65 -1.28 -12.56
CA ASP A 34 -9.16 -2.66 -12.63
C ASP A 34 -9.63 -3.13 -11.24
N PRO A 35 -10.94 -3.38 -11.04
CA PRO A 35 -11.47 -3.85 -9.77
C PRO A 35 -11.03 -5.27 -9.39
N ASN A 36 -10.47 -6.04 -10.33
CA ASN A 36 -9.94 -7.38 -10.07
C ASN A 36 -8.47 -7.36 -9.64
N ARG A 37 -7.83 -6.19 -9.65
CA ARG A 37 -6.44 -6.02 -9.26
C ARG A 37 -6.30 -5.18 -8.00
N PRO A 38 -5.27 -5.42 -7.19
CA PRO A 38 -4.94 -4.51 -6.11
C PRO A 38 -4.46 -3.17 -6.69
N THR A 39 -4.73 -2.07 -5.97
CA THR A 39 -4.05 -0.80 -6.20
C THR A 39 -2.72 -0.81 -5.48
N LEU A 40 -1.62 -0.65 -6.21
CA LEU A 40 -0.26 -0.72 -5.68
C LEU A 40 0.48 0.59 -5.94
N VAL A 41 1.28 1.04 -4.97
CA VAL A 41 2.14 2.23 -5.12
C VAL A 41 3.57 1.90 -4.69
N ALA A 42 4.56 2.33 -5.47
CA ALA A 42 5.97 2.21 -5.10
C ALA A 42 6.50 3.53 -4.53
N ILE A 43 7.06 3.48 -3.32
CA ILE A 43 7.75 4.61 -2.69
C ILE A 43 9.17 4.16 -2.37
N LYS A 44 10.15 4.76 -3.06
CA LYS A 44 11.59 4.45 -2.89
C LYS A 44 11.91 2.96 -3.02
N GLY A 45 11.26 2.28 -3.98
CA GLY A 45 11.47 0.85 -4.25
C GLY A 45 10.67 -0.10 -3.35
N VAL A 46 9.91 0.41 -2.38
CA VAL A 46 9.01 -0.37 -1.54
C VAL A 46 7.60 -0.25 -2.09
N VAL A 47 6.94 -1.39 -2.33
CA VAL A 47 5.58 -1.44 -2.87
C VAL A 47 4.58 -1.62 -1.74
N PHE A 48 3.55 -0.77 -1.74
CA PHE A 48 2.48 -0.76 -0.77
C PHE A 48 1.16 -1.08 -1.46
N ASN A 49 0.36 -1.96 -0.84
CA ASN A 49 -1.01 -2.17 -1.24
C ASN A 49 -1.91 -1.10 -0.62
N VAL A 50 -2.55 -0.30 -1.47
CA VAL A 50 -3.43 0.81 -1.10
C VAL A 50 -4.86 0.62 -1.61
N SER A 51 -5.26 -0.61 -1.95
CA SER A 51 -6.59 -0.93 -2.51
C SER A 51 -7.77 -0.47 -1.63
N GLY A 52 -7.57 -0.37 -0.32
CA GLY A 52 -8.58 0.13 0.62
C GLY A 52 -8.66 1.66 0.72
N ASN A 53 -7.81 2.40 -0.01
CA ASN A 53 -7.73 3.84 0.07
C ASN A 53 -8.22 4.50 -1.22
N GLN A 54 -9.42 5.09 -1.15
CA GLN A 54 -10.07 5.75 -2.28
C GLN A 54 -9.25 6.89 -2.89
N ALA A 55 -8.30 7.48 -2.16
CA ALA A 55 -7.45 8.55 -2.69
C ALA A 55 -6.52 8.09 -3.83
N TYR A 56 -6.24 6.79 -3.91
CA TYR A 56 -5.43 6.16 -4.96
C TYR A 56 -6.28 5.42 -6.01
N GLY A 57 -7.61 5.39 -5.84
CA GLY A 57 -8.53 4.83 -6.82
C GLY A 57 -8.98 5.87 -7.85
N PRO A 58 -9.73 5.47 -8.89
CA PRO A 58 -10.17 6.35 -9.97
C PRO A 58 -10.90 7.60 -9.44
N GLY A 59 -10.40 8.77 -9.83
CA GLY A 59 -10.93 10.07 -9.37
C GLY A 59 -10.44 10.53 -7.99
N GLY A 60 -9.55 9.76 -7.35
CA GLY A 60 -8.84 10.16 -6.14
C GLY A 60 -7.72 11.17 -6.42
N ASN A 61 -7.25 11.85 -5.37
CA ASN A 61 -6.23 12.91 -5.50
C ASN A 61 -4.84 12.40 -5.91
N TYR A 62 -4.60 11.09 -5.83
CA TYR A 62 -3.30 10.45 -6.08
C TYR A 62 -3.37 9.37 -7.18
N HIS A 63 -4.46 9.32 -7.94
CA HIS A 63 -4.63 8.45 -9.12
C HIS A 63 -4.37 9.24 -10.40
#